data_AF-A0A0K1P6D7-F1
#
_entry.id   AF-A0A0K1P6D7-F1
#
_cell.length_a   1.000
_cell.length_b   1.000
_cell.length_c   1.000
_cell.angle_alpha   90.00
_cell.angle_beta   90.00
_cell.angle_gamma   90.00
#
_symmetry.space_group_name_H-M   'P 1'
#
loop_
_entity.id
_entity.type
_entity.pdbx_description
1 polymer ?
#
loop_
_entity_poly.entity_id
_entity_poly.type
_entity_poly.pdbx_seq_one_letter_code
_entity_poly.pdbx_strand_id
1 'polypeptide(L)'
;MQKKIAEKYNIKQPCIIYQWQNRFITSGISGLFDQKRGRKSNIDKQNNFENIKQELNFLRKEMQNKNKENRELINKVEIMEKLTASLVKDLKYKK
;
A
#
# COMPACT_ATOMS: atom_id res chain seq x y z
N MET A 1 -6.97 -35.07 -5.84
CA MET A 1 -6.39 -33.85 -6.47
C MET A 1 -4.94 -33.61 -6.01
N GLN A 2 -4.68 -33.55 -4.70
CA GLN A 2 -3.34 -33.25 -4.15
C GLN A 2 -2.24 -34.23 -4.58
N LYS A 3 -2.53 -35.54 -4.73
CA LYS A 3 -1.54 -36.53 -5.18
C LYS A 3 -0.99 -36.25 -6.59
N LYS A 4 -1.85 -35.91 -7.55
CA LYS A 4 -1.45 -35.55 -8.92
C LYS A 4 -0.56 -34.30 -8.95
N ILE A 5 -0.86 -33.33 -8.10
CA ILE A 5 -0.05 -32.11 -7.97
C ILE A 5 1.31 -32.47 -7.34
N ALA A 6 1.32 -33.30 -6.31
CA ALA A 6 2.56 -33.74 -5.68
C ALA A 6 3.49 -34.45 -6.67
N GLU A 7 2.95 -35.36 -7.50
CA GLU A 7 3.69 -36.05 -8.55
C GLU A 7 4.23 -35.05 -9.60
N LYS A 8 3.40 -34.11 -10.08
CA LYS A 8 3.81 -33.09 -11.06
C LYS A 8 4.97 -32.21 -10.57
N TYR A 9 4.99 -31.88 -9.29
CA TYR A 9 6.00 -31.01 -8.69
C TYR A 9 7.08 -31.79 -7.90
N ASN A 10 7.12 -33.12 -8.05
CA ASN A 10 8.08 -34.01 -7.37
C ASN A 10 8.13 -33.82 -5.84
N ILE A 11 6.97 -33.57 -5.23
CA ILE A 11 6.81 -33.41 -3.78
C ILE A 11 6.61 -34.79 -3.17
N LYS A 12 7.60 -35.23 -2.37
CA LYS A 12 7.59 -36.56 -1.72
C LYS A 12 6.38 -36.83 -0.84
N GLN A 13 5.83 -35.80 -0.20
CA GLN A 13 4.72 -35.92 0.74
C GLN A 13 3.52 -35.08 0.27
N PRO A 14 2.47 -35.71 -0.29
CA PRO A 14 1.28 -34.99 -0.75
C PRO A 14 0.56 -34.18 0.35
N CYS A 15 0.72 -34.58 1.62
CA CYS A 15 0.14 -33.86 2.76
C CYS A 15 0.70 -32.43 2.93
N ILE A 16 1.88 -32.14 2.40
CA ILE A 16 2.47 -30.79 2.42
C ILE A 16 1.58 -29.81 1.64
N ILE A 17 1.01 -30.25 0.52
CA ILE A 17 0.12 -29.41 -0.29
C ILE A 17 -1.16 -29.07 0.48
N TYR A 18 -1.72 -30.04 1.21
CA TYR A 18 -2.87 -29.80 2.08
C TYR A 18 -2.54 -28.79 3.19
N GLN A 19 -1.37 -28.91 3.81
CA GLN A 19 -0.93 -27.96 4.84
C GLN A 19 -0.77 -26.55 4.28
N TRP A 20 -0.17 -26.40 3.09
CA TRP A 20 -0.06 -25.11 2.41
C TRP A 20 -1.42 -24.53 2.05
N GLN A 21 -2.34 -25.35 1.51
CA GLN A 21 -3.71 -24.92 1.23
C GLN A 21 -4.43 -24.42 2.48
N ASN A 22 -4.37 -25.18 3.58
CA ASN A 22 -5.02 -24.78 4.82
C ASN A 22 -4.42 -23.49 5.39
N ARG A 23 -3.09 -23.35 5.40
CA ARG A 23 -2.42 -22.13 5.86
C ARG A 23 -2.77 -20.91 4.99
N PHE A 24 -2.90 -21.11 3.69
CA PHE A 24 -3.32 -20.06 2.78
C PHE A 24 -4.78 -19.65 3.02
N ILE A 25 -5.67 -20.61 3.25
CA ILE A 25 -7.08 -20.32 3.56
C ILE A 25 -7.21 -19.57 4.89
N THR A 26 -6.42 -19.92 5.91
CA THR A 26 -6.52 -19.30 7.24
C THR A 26 -5.84 -17.94 7.35
N SER A 27 -4.72 -17.70 6.66
CA SER A 27 -3.89 -16.50 6.85
C SER A 27 -3.48 -15.82 5.54
N GLY A 28 -4.06 -16.22 4.42
CA GLY A 28 -3.71 -15.72 3.09
C GLY A 28 -2.24 -15.98 2.75
N ILE A 29 -1.66 -15.07 1.98
CA ILE A 29 -0.25 -15.11 1.57
C ILE A 29 0.69 -15.17 2.80
N SER A 30 0.32 -14.52 3.91
CA SER A 30 1.15 -14.52 5.12
C SER A 30 1.33 -15.92 5.75
N GLY A 31 0.37 -16.83 5.54
CA GLY A 31 0.42 -18.20 6.05
C GLY A 31 1.36 -19.13 5.28
N LEU A 32 1.77 -18.74 4.07
CA LEU A 32 2.72 -19.52 3.26
C LEU A 32 4.18 -19.26 3.64
N PHE A 33 4.47 -18.18 4.37
CA PHE A 33 5.81 -17.92 4.89
C PHE A 33 6.07 -18.74 6.15
N ASP A 34 7.31 -19.19 6.31
CA ASP A 34 7.72 -19.86 7.53
C ASP A 34 7.64 -18.89 8.71
N GLN A 35 6.69 -19.16 9.61
CA GLN A 35 6.65 -18.48 10.88
C GLN A 35 7.89 -18.89 11.66
N LYS A 36 8.73 -17.91 12.04
CA LYS A 36 9.87 -18.14 12.94
C LYS A 36 9.36 -18.93 14.16
N ARG A 37 9.78 -20.18 14.29
CA ARG A 37 9.45 -21.03 15.45
C ARG A 37 10.18 -20.46 16.67
N GLY A 38 9.44 -20.21 17.74
CA GLY A 38 9.97 -19.71 19.01
C GLY A 38 9.40 -18.35 19.43
N ARG A 39 9.67 -17.98 20.69
CA ARG A 39 9.26 -16.68 21.24
C ARG A 39 10.10 -15.59 20.57
N LYS A 40 9.44 -14.66 19.86
CA LYS A 40 10.12 -13.46 19.33
C LYS A 40 10.85 -12.76 20.47
N SER A 41 12.13 -12.42 20.27
CA SER A 41 12.88 -11.71 21.30
C SER A 41 12.23 -10.34 21.54
N ASN A 42 12.30 -9.79 22.76
CA ASN A 42 11.79 -8.45 23.01
C ASN A 42 12.50 -7.39 22.16
N ILE A 43 13.77 -7.64 21.79
CA ILE A 43 14.57 -6.80 20.90
C ILE A 43 13.94 -6.69 19.51
N ASP A 44 13.46 -7.81 18.94
CA ASP A 44 12.79 -7.82 17.63
C ASP A 44 11.51 -6.97 17.61
N LYS A 45 10.79 -6.92 18.73
CA LYS A 45 9.58 -6.11 18.86
C LYS A 45 9.89 -4.62 18.91
N GLN A 46 10.96 -4.27 19.63
CA GLN A 46 11.37 -2.88 19.81
C GLN A 46 11.95 -2.28 18.53
N ASN A 47 12.75 -3.07 17.79
CA ASN A 47 13.24 -2.69 16.46
C ASN A 47 12.09 -2.51 15.47
N ASN A 48 11.10 -3.40 15.48
CA ASN A 48 9.94 -3.27 14.61
C ASN A 48 9.11 -2.02 14.94
N PHE A 49 8.93 -1.71 16.22
CA PHE A 49 8.24 -0.49 16.64
C PHE A 49 8.96 0.77 16.19
N GLU A 50 10.29 0.82 16.35
CA GLU A 50 11.07 1.99 15.95
C GLU A 50 11.07 2.18 14.42
N ASN A 51 11.14 1.09 13.66
CA ASN A 51 11.01 1.15 12.19
C ASN A 51 9.63 1.66 11.76
N ILE A 52 8.55 1.14 12.37
CA ILE A 52 7.18 1.61 12.08
C ILE A 52 7.04 3.09 12.43
N LYS A 53 7.62 3.53 13.55
CA LYS A 53 7.59 4.94 13.96
C LYS A 53 8.33 5.84 12.98
N GLN A 54 9.49 5.41 12.47
CA GLN A 54 10.23 6.14 11.45
C GLN A 54 9.43 6.24 10.14
N GLU A 55 8.82 5.15 9.70
CA GLU A 55 7.99 5.12 8.50
C GLU A 55 6.74 6.01 8.63
N LEU A 56 6.07 5.98 9.79
CA LEU A 56 4.95 6.88 10.08
C LEU A 56 5.36 8.36 10.04
N ASN A 57 6.52 8.70 10.59
CA ASN A 57 7.04 10.06 10.54
C ASN A 57 7.36 10.50 9.10
N PHE A 58 7.94 9.61 8.30
CA PHE A 58 8.19 9.86 6.88
C PHE A 58 6.88 10.12 6.13
N LEU A 59 5.91 9.21 6.25
CA LEU A 59 4.60 9.33 5.59
C LEU A 59 3.85 10.60 6.02
N ARG A 60 3.93 10.96 7.31
CA ARG A 60 3.33 12.19 7.82
C ARG A 60 3.92 13.44 7.17
N LYS A 61 5.25 13.47 6.99
CA LYS A 61 5.95 14.58 6.33
C LYS A 61 5.59 14.66 4.84
N GLU A 62 5.56 13.52 4.16
CA GLU A 62 5.17 13.44 2.76
C GLU A 62 3.74 13.94 2.54
N MET A 63 2.81 13.53 3.41
CA MET A 63 1.41 13.96 3.36
C MET A 63 1.27 15.48 3.58
N GLN A 64 2.02 16.04 4.53
CA GLN A 64 2.03 17.49 4.75
C GLN A 64 2.52 18.26 3.53
N ASN A 65 3.58 17.77 2.87
CA ASN A 65 4.11 18.37 1.65
C ASN A 65 3.08 18.33 0.52
N LYS A 66 2.47 17.16 0.26
CA LYS A 66 1.43 17.00 -0.76
C LYS A 66 0.21 17.89 -0.48
N ASN A 67 -0.19 18.02 0.78
CA ASN A 67 -1.29 18.91 1.15
C ASN A 67 -0.96 20.40 0.91
N LYS A 68 0.30 20.80 1.12
CA LYS A 68 0.74 22.16 0.81
C LYS A 68 0.72 22.42 -0.70
N GLU A 69 1.28 21.51 -1.48
CA GLU A 69 1.29 21.60 -2.95
C GLU A 69 -0.14 21.65 -3.52
N ASN A 70 -1.04 20.81 -3.02
CA ASN A 70 -2.45 20.84 -3.44
C ASN A 70 -3.13 22.19 -3.15
N ARG A 71 -2.85 22.84 -2.01
CA ARG A 71 -3.39 24.17 -1.71
C ARG A 71 -2.91 25.22 -2.72
N GLU A 72 -1.63 25.18 -3.07
CA GLU A 72 -1.06 26.09 -4.07
C GLU A 72 -1.69 25.86 -5.45
N LEU A 73 -1.93 24.60 -5.84
CA LEU A 73 -2.62 24.26 -7.08
C LEU A 73 -4.08 24.75 -7.09
N ILE A 74 -4.82 24.57 -6.00
CA ILE A 74 -6.20 25.07 -5.88
C ILE A 74 -6.24 26.58 -6.09
N ASN A 75 -5.35 27.33 -5.45
CA ASN A 75 -5.28 28.79 -5.62
C ASN A 75 -4.97 29.18 -7.08
N LYS A 76 -4.07 28.46 -7.75
CA LYS A 76 -3.76 28.71 -9.18
C LYS A 76 -4.97 28.46 -10.06
N VAL A 77 -5.72 27.37 -9.81
CA VAL A 77 -6.94 27.05 -10.56
C VAL A 77 -7.98 28.16 -10.38
N GLU A 78 -8.21 28.62 -9.15
CA GLU A 78 -9.17 29.69 -8.89
C GLU A 78 -8.82 31.00 -9.61
N ILE A 79 -7.54 31.35 -9.67
CA ILE A 79 -7.07 32.54 -10.42
C ILE A 79 -7.33 32.35 -11.92
N MET A 80 -7.01 31.17 -12.47
CA MET A 80 -7.24 30.87 -13.88
C MET A 80 -8.73 30.92 -14.24
N GLU A 81 -9.62 30.39 -13.39
CA GLU A 81 -11.07 30.46 -13.59
C GLU A 81 -11.60 31.90 -13.62
N LYS A 82 -11.08 32.77 -12.74
CA LYS A 82 -11.45 34.20 -12.75
C LYS A 82 -11.00 34.89 -14.04
N LEU A 83 -9.78 34.60 -14.52
CA LEU A 83 -9.26 35.15 -15.77
C LEU A 83 -10.04 34.67 -16.99
N THR A 84 -10.36 33.37 -17.07
CA THR A 84 -11.15 32.82 -18.19
C THR A 84 -12.56 33.40 -18.20
N ALA A 85 -13.21 33.53 -17.04
CA ALA A 85 -14.52 34.16 -16.94
C ALA A 85 -14.51 35.63 -17.39
N SER A 86 -13.46 36.39 -17.09
CA SER A 86 -13.29 37.76 -17.59
C SER A 86 -13.14 37.79 -19.11
N LEU A 87 -12.26 36.94 -19.66
CA LEU A 87 -12.02 36.88 -21.11
C LEU A 87 -13.29 36.51 -21.88
N VAL A 88 -14.08 35.56 -21.36
CA VAL A 88 -15.36 35.16 -21.95
C VAL A 88 -16.35 36.32 -21.95
N LYS A 89 -16.40 37.13 -20.88
CA LYS A 89 -17.23 38.36 -20.85
C LYS A 89 -16.76 39.34 -21.93
N ASP A 90 -15.47 39.64 -21.97
CA ASP A 90 -14.91 40.61 -22.93
C ASP A 90 -15.19 40.19 -24.38
N LEU A 91 -15.08 38.90 -24.71
CA LEU A 91 -15.43 38.36 -26.03
C LEU A 91 -16.92 38.45 -26.36
N LYS A 92 -17.79 38.35 -25.35
CA LYS A 92 -19.26 38.42 -25.52
C LYS A 92 -19.75 39.84 -25.80
N TYR A 93 -19.07 40.86 -25.25
CA TYR A 93 -19.40 42.28 -25.44
C TYR A 93 -18.65 42.94 -26.62
N LYS A 94 -17.73 42.21 -27.28
CA LYS A 94 -16.99 42.67 -28.48
C LYS A 94 -17.67 42.31 -29.81
N LYS A 95 -18.84 41.68 -29.76
CA LYS A 95 -19.74 41.42 -30.90
C LYS A 95 -20.92 42.39 -30.84
#